data_AF-A0A3N0HWL9-F1
#
_entry.id   AF-A0A3N0HWL9-F1
#
_cell.length_a   1.000
_cell.length_b   1.000
_cell.length_c   1.000
_cell.angle_alpha   90.00
_cell.angle_beta   90.00
_cell.angle_gamma   90.00
#
_symmetry.space_group_name_H-M   'P 1'
#
loop_
_entity.id
_entity.type
_entity.pdbx_description
1 polymer ?
#
loop_
_entity_poly.entity_id
_entity_poly.type
_entity_poly.pdbx_seq_one_letter_code
_entity_poly.pdbx_strand_id
1 'polypeptide(L)'
;MKKLATLMLVVMMAFSITACGSTEETKKELTNTAEYEECVLTLGDAEITTNDNGEKVAKVNATFTNNSDEPLYAMSLFAVRAFQNDKEITDVSDINGADASLIKEVKDGASVEVSYQFKLDDDSPVEVLIGEPTADQDTIGKQTYFDK
;
A
#
# COMPACT_ATOMS: atom_id res chain seq x y z
N MET A 1 53.10 -15.73 -2.27
CA MET A 1 52.40 -15.71 -3.57
C MET A 1 51.09 -16.47 -3.43
N LYS A 2 50.05 -15.91 -4.03
CA LYS A 2 48.63 -16.30 -4.03
C LYS A 2 48.41 -17.82 -4.17
N LYS A 3 47.44 -18.39 -3.47
CA LYS A 3 46.09 -18.66 -4.02
C LYS A 3 45.19 -19.50 -3.09
N LEU A 4 43.94 -19.04 -3.01
CA LEU A 4 42.67 -19.76 -2.88
C LEU A 4 42.40 -20.66 -1.66
N ALA A 5 41.46 -20.21 -0.83
CA ALA A 5 40.41 -21.07 -0.28
C ALA A 5 39.20 -20.20 0.10
N THR A 6 38.13 -20.22 -0.68
CA THR A 6 36.81 -19.84 -0.19
C THR A 6 35.83 -20.91 -0.65
N LEU A 7 35.32 -21.60 0.37
CA LEU A 7 34.51 -22.80 0.31
C LEU A 7 33.04 -22.40 0.08
N MET A 8 32.55 -22.79 -1.09
CA MET A 8 31.23 -23.38 -1.41
C MET A 8 30.13 -23.34 -0.33
N LEU A 9 28.96 -22.79 -0.70
CA LEU A 9 27.66 -23.38 -0.35
C LEU A 9 26.59 -22.94 -1.36
N VAL A 10 26.54 -23.65 -2.49
CA VAL A 10 25.38 -23.64 -3.39
C VAL A 10 24.38 -24.62 -2.78
N VAL A 11 23.34 -24.10 -2.13
CA VAL A 11 22.23 -24.92 -1.65
C VAL A 11 21.38 -25.30 -2.85
N MET A 12 21.59 -26.54 -3.28
CA MET A 12 20.77 -27.30 -4.22
C MET A 12 19.50 -27.73 -3.46
N MET A 13 18.37 -27.05 -3.67
CA MET A 13 17.07 -27.54 -3.20
C MET A 13 16.30 -28.13 -4.38
N ALA A 14 16.03 -29.43 -4.25
CA ALA A 14 15.45 -30.31 -5.24
C ALA A 14 13.97 -30.00 -5.47
N PHE A 15 13.58 -29.92 -6.74
CA PHE A 15 12.19 -30.09 -7.16
C PHE A 15 11.80 -31.56 -6.98
N SER A 16 11.15 -31.88 -5.87
CA SER A 16 10.39 -33.13 -5.71
C SER A 16 8.90 -32.82 -5.87
N ILE A 17 8.43 -32.92 -7.11
CA ILE A 17 7.00 -32.86 -7.45
C ILE A 17 6.40 -34.17 -6.96
N THR A 18 5.72 -34.11 -5.81
CA THR A 18 4.89 -35.23 -5.33
C THR A 18 3.46 -34.72 -5.25
N ALA A 19 2.61 -35.37 -6.02
CA ALA A 19 1.20 -35.08 -6.18
C ALA A 19 0.39 -35.35 -4.90
N CYS A 20 -0.80 -34.73 -4.89
CA CYS A 20 -1.92 -34.81 -3.93
C CYS A 20 -1.89 -33.84 -2.74
N GLY A 21 -2.92 -32.98 -2.71
CA GLY A 21 -3.37 -32.26 -1.52
C GLY A 21 -3.23 -30.76 -1.66
N SER A 22 -4.38 -30.07 -1.80
CA SER A 22 -4.63 -28.67 -1.42
C SER A 22 -3.48 -27.69 -1.67
N THR A 23 -3.65 -26.83 -2.69
CA THR A 23 -2.93 -25.57 -2.81
C THR A 23 -3.06 -24.82 -1.48
N GLU A 24 -2.07 -24.96 -0.60
CA GLU A 24 -1.90 -24.03 0.50
C GLU A 24 -1.44 -22.73 -0.16
N GLU A 25 -2.38 -21.82 -0.38
CA GLU A 25 -2.06 -20.42 -0.59
C GLU A 25 -1.28 -19.98 0.64
N THR A 26 0.04 -19.87 0.49
CA THR A 26 0.89 -19.20 1.48
C THR A 26 0.35 -17.79 1.64
N LYS A 27 -0.43 -17.56 2.70
CA LYS A 27 -1.05 -16.26 2.99
C LYS A 27 0.08 -15.24 3.14
N LYS A 28 0.24 -14.36 2.14
CA LYS A 28 1.24 -13.29 2.16
C LYS A 28 0.90 -12.40 3.36
N GLU A 29 1.86 -12.21 4.26
CA GLU A 29 1.72 -11.26 5.37
C GLU A 29 1.52 -9.85 4.80
N LEU A 30 0.51 -9.13 5.30
CA LEU A 30 0.21 -7.78 4.84
C LEU A 30 1.18 -6.79 5.46
N THR A 31 1.77 -5.96 4.61
CA THR A 31 2.69 -4.89 5.00
C THR A 31 2.14 -3.54 4.56
N ASN A 32 2.80 -2.45 4.92
CA ASN A 32 2.43 -1.11 4.46
C ASN A 32 2.69 -0.86 2.97
N THR A 33 3.25 -1.84 2.27
CA THR A 33 3.48 -1.81 0.83
C THR A 33 2.58 -2.82 0.14
N ALA A 34 1.90 -2.37 -0.91
CA ALA A 34 1.13 -3.19 -1.83
C ALA A 34 1.72 -3.10 -3.23
N GLU A 35 1.68 -4.23 -3.93
CA GLU A 35 2.05 -4.36 -5.33
C GLU A 35 0.79 -4.81 -6.09
N TYR A 36 0.47 -4.12 -7.18
CA TYR A 36 -0.61 -4.51 -8.08
C TYR A 36 -0.16 -4.21 -9.51
N GLU A 37 -0.20 -5.23 -10.37
CA GLU A 37 0.46 -5.20 -11.69
C GLU A 37 1.94 -4.75 -11.58
N GLU A 38 2.35 -3.73 -12.32
CA GLU A 38 3.70 -3.15 -12.28
C GLU A 38 3.79 -1.91 -11.36
N CYS A 39 2.76 -1.68 -10.55
CA CYS A 39 2.65 -0.54 -9.66
C CYS A 39 2.88 -0.92 -8.19
N VAL A 40 3.41 0.03 -7.43
CA VAL A 40 3.66 -0.10 -6.00
C VAL A 40 3.08 1.11 -5.27
N LEU A 41 2.34 0.86 -4.18
CA LEU A 41 1.93 1.88 -3.23
C LEU A 41 2.48 1.54 -1.85
N THR A 42 3.24 2.46 -1.26
CA THR A 42 3.77 2.32 0.11
C THR A 42 3.18 3.41 0.99
N LEU A 43 2.42 3.01 2.02
CA LEU A 43 1.93 3.90 3.05
C LEU A 43 3.10 4.37 3.94
N GLY A 44 3.21 5.68 4.12
CA GLY A 44 4.25 6.35 4.89
C GLY A 44 3.78 6.75 6.29
N ASP A 45 4.17 7.94 6.72
CA ASP A 45 3.75 8.54 7.97
C ASP A 45 2.31 9.08 7.91
N ALA A 46 1.73 9.32 9.08
CA ALA A 46 0.41 9.93 9.20
C ALA A 46 0.38 10.95 10.34
N GLU A 47 -0.45 11.96 10.16
CA GLU A 47 -0.71 13.00 11.16
C GLU A 47 -2.21 13.26 11.32
N ILE A 48 -2.61 13.74 12.49
CA ILE A 48 -3.96 14.25 12.72
C ILE A 48 -3.95 15.75 12.45
N THR A 49 -4.78 16.21 11.53
CA THR A 49 -4.89 17.62 11.14
C THR A 49 -6.35 18.05 11.00
N THR A 50 -6.58 19.31 10.62
CA THR A 50 -7.89 19.86 10.27
C THR A 50 -7.89 20.27 8.81
N ASN A 51 -8.82 19.76 8.01
CA ASN A 51 -8.93 20.09 6.59
C ASN A 51 -9.58 21.48 6.38
N ASP A 52 -9.64 21.92 5.12
CA ASP A 52 -10.22 23.22 4.74
C ASP A 52 -11.73 23.34 5.05
N ASN A 53 -12.41 22.20 5.25
CA ASN A 53 -13.81 22.12 5.67
C ASN A 53 -13.99 22.18 7.20
N GLY A 54 -12.89 22.27 7.97
CA GLY A 54 -12.90 22.28 9.44
C GLY A 54 -13.07 20.90 10.08
N GLU A 55 -12.90 19.82 9.31
CA GLU A 55 -13.03 18.45 9.79
C GLU A 55 -11.68 17.95 10.32
N LYS A 56 -11.73 17.24 11.46
CA LYS A 56 -10.56 16.54 11.99
C LYS A 56 -10.32 15.28 11.16
N VAL A 57 -9.13 15.16 10.59
CA VAL A 57 -8.78 14.08 9.66
C VAL A 57 -7.45 13.43 10.05
N ALA A 58 -7.29 12.15 9.72
CA ALA A 58 -5.99 11.53 9.58
C ALA A 58 -5.50 11.76 8.15
N LYS A 59 -4.41 12.52 8.00
CA LYS A 59 -3.70 12.65 6.74
C LYS A 59 -2.60 11.60 6.69
N VAL A 60 -2.69 10.69 5.72
CA VAL A 60 -1.76 9.57 5.51
C VAL A 60 -0.96 9.85 4.25
N ASN A 61 0.35 10.04 4.38
CA ASN A 61 1.24 10.17 3.23
C ASN A 61 1.55 8.79 2.66
N ALA A 62 1.76 8.70 1.35
CA ALA A 62 2.17 7.49 0.68
C ALA A 62 2.98 7.81 -0.58
N THR A 63 3.76 6.84 -1.05
CA THR A 63 4.50 6.95 -2.30
C THR A 63 3.91 5.97 -3.31
N PHE A 64 3.47 6.47 -4.46
CA PHE A 64 3.04 5.67 -5.60
C PHE A 64 4.16 5.61 -6.65
N THR A 65 4.48 4.41 -7.14
CA THR A 65 5.45 4.19 -8.22
C THR A 65 4.81 3.37 -9.32
N ASN A 66 4.89 3.85 -10.57
CA ASN A 66 4.45 3.10 -11.75
C ASN A 66 5.64 2.68 -12.59
N ASN A 67 5.92 1.38 -12.65
CA ASN A 67 7.01 0.83 -13.45
C ASN A 67 6.60 0.46 -14.89
N SER A 68 5.31 0.49 -15.21
CA SER A 68 4.82 0.28 -16.58
C SER A 68 5.12 1.49 -17.47
N ASP A 69 4.99 1.31 -18.78
CA ASP A 69 5.14 2.35 -19.80
C ASP A 69 3.86 3.20 -20.01
N GLU A 70 2.71 2.68 -19.58
CA GLU A 70 1.41 3.35 -19.60
C GLU A 70 1.30 4.42 -18.51
N PRO A 71 0.70 5.60 -18.79
CA PRO A 71 0.45 6.61 -17.77
C PRO A 71 -0.66 6.16 -16.81
N LEU A 72 -0.33 6.01 -15.53
CA LEU A 72 -1.25 5.57 -14.48
C LEU A 72 -1.13 6.44 -13.23
N TYR A 73 -2.18 6.49 -12.41
CA TYR A 73 -2.22 7.26 -11.16
C TYR A 73 -2.75 6.43 -9.99
N ALA A 74 -2.34 6.79 -8.77
CA ALA A 74 -2.57 6.00 -7.56
C ALA A 74 -4.05 5.64 -7.32
N MET A 75 -4.95 6.63 -7.42
CA MET A 75 -6.38 6.44 -7.15
C MET A 75 -7.07 5.45 -8.11
N SER A 76 -6.52 5.20 -9.30
CA SER A 76 -7.07 4.18 -10.22
C SER A 76 -6.54 2.77 -9.96
N LEU A 77 -5.37 2.63 -9.34
CA LEU A 77 -4.68 1.34 -9.21
C LEU A 77 -4.81 0.71 -7.83
N PHE A 78 -5.18 1.50 -6.82
CA PHE A 78 -5.28 1.01 -5.45
C PHE A 78 -6.56 1.51 -4.78
N ALA A 79 -7.35 0.58 -4.25
CA ALA A 79 -8.53 0.88 -3.44
C ALA A 79 -8.11 1.07 -1.98
N VAL A 80 -7.70 2.30 -1.63
CA VAL A 80 -7.30 2.62 -0.25
C VAL A 80 -8.53 2.95 0.60
N ARG A 81 -8.65 2.30 1.76
CA ARG A 81 -9.76 2.48 2.72
C ARG A 81 -9.21 2.60 4.12
N ALA A 82 -9.95 3.26 5.01
CA ALA A 82 -9.57 3.37 6.42
C ALA A 82 -10.70 2.96 7.34
N PHE A 83 -10.35 2.40 8.49
CA PHE A 83 -11.27 1.89 9.49
C PHE A 83 -10.92 2.44 10.88
N GLN A 84 -11.94 2.86 11.63
CA GLN A 84 -11.88 3.11 13.07
C GLN A 84 -12.98 2.30 13.76
N ASN A 85 -12.65 1.68 14.89
CA ASN A 85 -13.62 0.90 15.67
C ASN A 85 -14.39 -0.12 14.81
N ASP A 86 -13.68 -0.83 13.92
CA ASP A 86 -14.21 -1.82 12.97
C ASP A 86 -15.24 -1.27 11.95
N LYS A 87 -15.28 0.04 11.73
CA LYS A 87 -16.15 0.70 10.75
C LYS A 87 -15.32 1.51 9.77
N GLU A 88 -15.68 1.44 8.50
CA GLU A 88 -15.07 2.26 7.46
C GLU A 88 -15.36 3.74 7.73
N ILE A 89 -14.31 4.56 7.72
CA ILE A 89 -14.40 6.02 7.86
C ILE A 89 -14.28 6.69 6.50
N THR A 90 -14.85 7.88 6.37
CA THR A 90 -14.99 8.56 5.07
C THR A 90 -13.65 9.08 4.56
N ASP A 91 -13.27 8.70 3.34
CA ASP A 91 -12.24 9.38 2.56
C ASP A 91 -12.78 10.76 2.11
N VAL A 92 -12.08 11.81 2.53
CA VAL A 92 -12.37 13.22 2.23
C VAL A 92 -11.22 13.89 1.48
N SER A 93 -10.37 13.11 0.80
CA SER A 93 -9.24 13.62 0.00
C SER A 93 -9.73 14.58 -1.09
N ASP A 94 -9.08 15.74 -1.21
CA ASP A 94 -9.42 16.76 -2.20
C ASP A 94 -8.54 16.64 -3.45
N ILE A 95 -8.99 15.81 -4.40
CA ILE A 95 -8.30 15.61 -5.68
C ILE A 95 -8.29 16.84 -6.60
N ASN A 96 -9.08 17.87 -6.29
CA ASN A 96 -9.05 19.15 -7.01
C ASN A 96 -8.22 20.21 -6.27
N GLY A 97 -7.62 19.86 -5.13
CA GLY A 97 -6.85 20.75 -4.28
C GLY A 97 -5.64 20.05 -3.66
N ALA A 98 -5.63 19.93 -2.33
CA ALA A 98 -4.46 19.52 -1.57
C ALA A 98 -3.95 18.11 -1.91
N ASP A 99 -4.83 17.21 -2.36
CA ASP A 99 -4.53 15.81 -2.64
C ASP A 99 -4.56 15.50 -4.16
N ALA A 100 -4.45 16.53 -5.00
CA ALA A 100 -4.47 16.39 -6.46
C ALA A 100 -3.37 15.45 -7.02
N SER A 101 -2.33 15.13 -6.25
CA SER A 101 -1.34 14.14 -6.64
C SER A 101 -1.89 12.71 -6.73
N LEU A 102 -3.02 12.40 -6.08
CA LEU A 102 -3.70 11.10 -6.21
C LEU A 102 -4.12 10.76 -7.64
N ILE A 103 -4.40 11.79 -8.46
CA ILE A 103 -4.77 11.68 -9.88
C ILE A 103 -3.63 12.12 -10.81
N LYS A 104 -2.40 12.27 -10.30
CA LYS A 104 -1.24 12.61 -11.11
C LYS A 104 -0.66 11.35 -11.75
N GLU A 105 -0.70 11.31 -13.08
CA GLU A 105 -0.10 10.23 -13.85
C GLU A 105 1.43 10.22 -13.73
N VAL A 106 1.98 9.03 -13.54
CA VAL A 106 3.41 8.70 -13.62
C VAL A 106 3.57 7.43 -14.45
N LYS A 107 4.77 7.18 -14.98
CA LYS A 107 5.12 6.00 -15.80
C LYS A 107 6.64 5.84 -15.86
N ASP A 108 7.12 4.77 -16.49
CA ASP A 108 8.54 4.50 -16.75
C ASP A 108 9.40 4.46 -15.46
N GLY A 109 8.84 3.93 -14.37
CA GLY A 109 9.49 3.80 -13.06
C GLY A 109 9.46 5.09 -12.22
N ALA A 110 8.71 6.11 -12.63
CA ALA A 110 8.58 7.34 -11.87
C ALA A 110 7.69 7.17 -10.64
N SER A 111 8.02 7.91 -9.59
CA SER A 111 7.26 7.96 -8.33
C SER A 111 6.65 9.33 -8.08
N VAL A 112 5.56 9.36 -7.30
CA VAL A 112 4.90 10.56 -6.81
C VAL A 112 4.46 10.37 -5.36
N GLU A 113 4.67 11.38 -4.53
CA GLU A 113 4.09 11.44 -3.18
C GLU A 113 2.61 11.83 -3.26
N VAL A 114 1.77 11.07 -2.57
CA VAL A 114 0.33 11.27 -2.47
C VAL A 114 -0.09 11.34 -1.00
N SER A 115 -1.25 11.94 -0.74
CA SER A 115 -1.85 11.92 0.59
C SER A 115 -3.32 11.52 0.51
N TYR A 116 -3.75 10.70 1.47
CA TYR A 116 -5.14 10.35 1.71
C TYR A 116 -5.60 11.07 2.98
N GLN A 117 -6.82 11.59 2.99
CA GLN A 117 -7.42 12.22 4.17
C GLN A 117 -8.67 11.45 4.60
N PHE A 118 -8.64 10.87 5.80
CA PHE A 118 -9.78 10.14 6.35
C PHE A 118 -10.38 10.91 7.52
N LYS A 119 -11.69 11.17 7.47
CA LYS A 119 -12.43 11.86 8.53
C LYS A 119 -12.46 10.99 9.79
N LEU A 120 -11.98 11.54 10.90
CA LEU A 120 -11.94 10.82 12.18
C LEU A 120 -13.27 10.92 12.92
N ASP A 121 -13.73 9.79 13.45
CA ASP A 121 -14.88 9.72 14.35
C ASP A 121 -14.48 10.01 15.81
N ASP A 122 -13.30 9.51 16.22
CA ASP A 122 -12.72 9.70 17.55
C ASP A 122 -11.18 9.57 17.55
N ASP A 123 -10.58 9.38 18.72
CA ASP A 123 -9.13 9.24 18.92
C ASP A 123 -8.64 7.78 18.89
N SER A 124 -9.47 6.81 18.51
CA SER A 124 -9.08 5.40 18.35
C SER A 124 -8.08 5.23 17.20
N PRO A 125 -7.27 4.15 17.20
CA PRO A 125 -6.35 3.84 16.12
C PRO A 125 -7.07 3.73 14.77
N VAL A 126 -6.36 4.06 13.69
CA VAL A 126 -6.86 4.01 12.32
C VAL A 126 -6.16 2.87 11.59
N GLU A 127 -6.90 1.86 11.12
CA GLU A 127 -6.36 0.85 10.21
C GLU A 127 -6.59 1.30 8.77
N VAL A 128 -5.51 1.48 8.01
CA VAL A 128 -5.56 1.81 6.58
C VAL A 128 -5.24 0.54 5.80
N LEU A 129 -6.14 0.18 4.87
CA LEU A 129 -6.02 -0.96 3.98
C LEU A 129 -5.72 -0.48 2.56
N ILE A 130 -4.83 -1.19 1.87
CA ILE A 130 -4.59 -1.05 0.44
C ILE A 130 -5.22 -2.25 -0.24
N GLY A 131 -6.24 -2.02 -1.07
CA GLY A 131 -6.94 -3.06 -1.81
C GLY A 131 -6.66 -3.04 -3.32
N GLU A 132 -6.96 -4.15 -3.98
CA GLU A 132 -7.02 -4.22 -5.44
C GLU A 132 -8.12 -3.30 -6.00
N PRO A 133 -7.97 -2.75 -7.22
CA PRO A 133 -8.97 -1.89 -7.86
C PRO A 133 -10.11 -2.70 -8.50
N THR A 134 -10.56 -3.76 -7.82
CA THR A 134 -11.64 -4.66 -8.24
C THR A 134 -12.88 -4.43 -7.39
N ALA A 135 -14.00 -5.08 -7.74
CA ALA A 135 -15.22 -5.00 -6.94
C ALA A 135 -15.04 -5.62 -5.54
N ASP A 136 -14.18 -6.62 -5.41
CA ASP A 136 -13.93 -7.33 -4.14
C ASP A 136 -12.94 -6.57 -3.24
N GLN A 137 -12.10 -5.71 -3.83
CA GLN A 137 -11.12 -4.89 -3.12
C GLN A 137 -10.25 -5.68 -2.15
N ASP A 138 -9.78 -6.86 -2.61
CA ASP A 138 -8.95 -7.75 -1.83
C ASP A 138 -7.78 -7.00 -1.21
N THR A 139 -7.62 -7.12 0.11
CA THR A 139 -6.59 -6.40 0.84
C THR A 139 -5.22 -7.00 0.53
N ILE A 140 -4.35 -6.17 -0.05
CA ILE A 140 -2.98 -6.53 -0.48
C ILE A 140 -1.89 -5.74 0.26
N GLY A 141 -2.28 -4.75 1.08
CA GLY A 141 -1.41 -4.07 2.03
C GLY A 141 -2.20 -3.45 3.17
N LYS A 142 -1.54 -3.13 4.29
CA LYS A 142 -2.15 -2.41 5.41
C LYS A 142 -1.13 -1.73 6.32
N GLN A 143 -1.57 -0.71 7.04
CA GLN A 143 -0.86 -0.14 8.17
C GLN A 143 -1.85 0.43 9.21
N THR A 144 -1.55 0.23 10.50
CA THR A 144 -2.29 0.85 11.60
C THR A 144 -1.53 2.08 12.11
N TYR A 145 -2.27 3.16 12.33
CA TYR A 145 -1.76 4.44 12.82
C TYR A 145 -2.37 4.81 14.17
N PHE A 146 -1.66 5.63 14.92
CA PHE A 146 -2.10 6.21 16.20
C PHE A 146 -2.42 5.17 17.29
N ASP A 147 -1.86 3.97 17.18
CA ASP A 147 -1.88 2.95 18.24
C ASP A 147 -0.99 3.40 19.41
N LYS A 148 -1.53 3.43 20.63
CA LYS A 148 -0.89 3.98 21.84
C LYS A 148 -0.69 2.92 22.91
#